data_AF-A0A484FSH8-F1
#
_entry.id   AF-A0A484FSH8-F1
#
_cell.length_a   1.000
_cell.length_b   1.000
_cell.length_c   1.000
_cell.angle_alpha   90.00
_cell.angle_beta   90.00
_cell.angle_gamma   90.00
#
_symmetry.space_group_name_H-M   'P 1'
#
loop_
_entity.id
_entity.type
_entity.pdbx_description
1 polymer ?
#
loop_
_entity_poly.entity_id
_entity_poly.type
_entity_poly.pdbx_seq_one_letter_code
_entity_poly.pdbx_strand_id
1 'polypeptide(L)'
;MALRTLGAKAAAALDKDLMSTGAFSLDQLMELAGLSISQALYRVHPLSKGLNILVACGPGNNGGDGLVAARHLRHYGYKPSIYYPKRSKNDLYQRLAQQLTTSWMPFSDSASRARFESPSPR
;
A
#
# COMPACT_ATOMS: atom_id res chain seq x y z
N MET A 1 -16.29 -24.89 3.37
CA MET A 1 -15.30 -24.79 4.46
C MET A 1 -15.68 -23.64 5.37
N ALA A 2 -15.60 -23.81 6.69
CA ALA A 2 -15.79 -22.71 7.63
C ALA A 2 -14.54 -21.80 7.64
N LEU A 3 -14.75 -20.48 7.68
CA LEU A 3 -13.67 -19.50 7.81
C LEU A 3 -13.05 -19.64 9.20
N ARG A 4 -11.76 -19.97 9.25
CA ARG A 4 -10.98 -19.97 10.49
C ARG A 4 -10.28 -18.62 10.62
N THR A 5 -10.34 -18.02 11.81
CA THR A 5 -9.68 -16.75 12.11
C THR A 5 -8.42 -16.98 12.95
N LEU A 6 -7.47 -16.06 12.86
CA LEU A 6 -6.24 -16.05 13.66
C LEU A 6 -6.29 -14.89 14.66
N GLY A 7 -5.97 -15.17 15.92
CA GLY A 7 -5.74 -14.12 16.92
C GLY A 7 -4.40 -13.40 16.68
N ALA A 8 -4.25 -12.18 17.21
CA ALA A 8 -3.06 -11.34 16.98
C ALA A 8 -1.73 -12.04 17.33
N LYS A 9 -1.68 -12.79 18.45
CA LYS A 9 -0.48 -13.55 18.84
C LYS A 9 -0.12 -14.65 17.84
N ALA A 10 -1.13 -15.33 17.29
CA ALA A 10 -0.92 -16.39 16.30
C ALA A 10 -0.48 -15.81 14.95
N ALA A 11 -1.06 -14.68 14.53
CA ALA A 11 -0.64 -13.97 13.32
C ALA A 11 0.82 -13.52 13.40
N ALA A 12 1.23 -12.88 14.50
CA ALA A 12 2.62 -12.47 14.69
C ALA A 12 3.61 -13.66 14.74
N ALA A 13 3.19 -14.80 15.29
CA ALA A 13 3.98 -16.02 15.28
C ALA A 13 4.16 -16.58 13.86
N LEU A 14 3.09 -16.54 13.05
CA LEU A 14 3.13 -16.95 11.65
C LEU A 14 4.06 -16.05 10.82
N ASP A 15 3.99 -14.73 10.99
CA ASP A 15 4.89 -13.79 10.31
C ASP A 15 6.37 -14.10 10.64
N LYS A 16 6.65 -14.40 11.92
CA LYS A 16 8.00 -14.78 12.36
C LYS A 16 8.45 -16.10 11.72
N ASP A 17 7.56 -17.08 11.63
CA ASP A 17 7.86 -18.38 11.02
C ASP A 17 8.17 -18.24 9.52
N LEU A 18 7.32 -17.51 8.78
CA LEU A 18 7.53 -17.22 7.36
C LEU A 18 8.89 -16.56 7.09
N MET A 19 9.30 -15.62 7.94
CA MET A 19 10.59 -14.92 7.78
C MET A 19 11.80 -15.69 8.30
N SER A 20 11.59 -16.79 9.02
CA SER A 20 12.68 -17.62 9.54
C SER A 20 12.76 -18.94 8.78
N THR A 21 11.92 -19.91 9.13
CA THR A 21 11.88 -21.23 8.50
C THR A 21 11.47 -21.16 7.04
N GLY A 22 10.53 -20.26 6.72
CA GLY A 22 10.07 -20.02 5.34
C GLY A 22 11.06 -19.21 4.49
N ALA A 23 12.09 -18.62 5.10
CA ALA A 23 13.13 -17.81 4.45
C ALA A 23 12.61 -16.64 3.57
N PHE A 24 11.35 -16.20 3.77
CA PHE A 24 10.84 -15.04 3.09
C PHE A 24 11.40 -13.76 3.69
N SER A 25 11.80 -12.82 2.85
CA SER A 25 12.15 -11.49 3.33
C SER A 25 10.90 -10.64 3.55
N LEU A 26 11.00 -9.64 4.43
CA LEU A 26 9.90 -8.73 4.71
C LEU A 26 9.39 -8.01 3.45
N ASP A 27 10.31 -7.61 2.56
CA ASP A 27 9.95 -6.91 1.32
C ASP A 27 9.23 -7.82 0.32
N GLN A 28 9.53 -9.12 0.25
CA GLN A 28 8.77 -10.08 -0.54
C GLN A 28 7.33 -10.22 -0.03
N LEU A 29 7.15 -10.42 1.28
CA LEU A 29 5.83 -10.55 1.89
C LEU A 29 5.00 -9.27 1.71
N MET A 30 5.63 -8.11 1.89
CA MET A 30 5.02 -6.80 1.71
C MET A 30 4.62 -6.53 0.25
N GLU A 31 5.45 -6.92 -0.72
CA GLU A 31 5.14 -6.78 -2.15
C GLU A 31 3.87 -7.58 -2.51
N LEU A 32 3.77 -8.81 -2.01
CA LEU A 32 2.62 -9.68 -2.21
C LEU A 32 1.37 -9.16 -1.48
N ALA A 33 1.53 -8.65 -0.25
CA ALA A 33 0.43 -8.08 0.52
C ALA A 33 -0.16 -6.84 -0.18
N GLY A 34 0.69 -5.90 -0.60
CA GLY A 34 0.24 -4.70 -1.31
C GLY A 34 -0.37 -5.00 -2.69
N LEU A 35 0.15 -5.99 -3.42
CA LEU A 35 -0.48 -6.50 -4.64
C LEU A 35 -1.87 -7.10 -4.36
N SER A 36 -2.01 -7.87 -3.30
CA SER A 36 -3.32 -8.44 -2.92
C SER A 36 -4.34 -7.35 -2.59
N ILE A 37 -3.91 -6.29 -1.89
CA ILE A 37 -4.75 -5.12 -1.60
C ILE A 37 -5.20 -4.43 -2.90
N SER A 38 -4.29 -4.17 -3.84
CA SER A 38 -4.63 -3.48 -5.09
C SER A 38 -5.58 -4.32 -5.95
N GLN A 39 -5.39 -5.63 -6.01
CA GLN A 39 -6.28 -6.55 -6.72
C GLN A 39 -7.67 -6.63 -6.08
N ALA A 40 -7.75 -6.66 -4.76
CA ALA A 40 -9.02 -6.63 -4.04
C ALA A 40 -9.78 -5.33 -4.34
N LEU A 41 -9.09 -4.18 -4.31
CA LEU A 41 -9.67 -2.88 -4.66
C LEU A 41 -10.17 -2.86 -6.10
N TYR A 42 -9.36 -3.33 -7.06
CA TYR A 42 -9.75 -3.37 -8.47
C TYR A 42 -11.05 -4.16 -8.71
N ARG A 43 -11.23 -5.28 -7.98
CA ARG A 43 -12.45 -6.10 -8.07
C ARG A 43 -13.69 -5.39 -7.51
N VAL A 44 -13.58 -4.72 -6.36
CA VAL A 44 -14.74 -4.13 -5.68
C VAL A 44 -15.05 -2.70 -6.16
N HIS A 45 -14.03 -2.00 -6.65
CA HIS A 45 -14.09 -0.62 -7.14
C HIS A 45 -13.42 -0.52 -8.53
N PRO A 46 -14.05 -1.07 -9.59
CA PRO A 46 -13.50 -0.99 -10.94
C PRO A 46 -13.34 0.45 -11.41
N LEU A 47 -12.46 0.69 -12.37
CA LEU A 47 -12.09 2.03 -12.87
C LEU A 47 -13.29 2.89 -13.29
N SER A 48 -14.38 2.28 -13.76
CA SER A 48 -15.62 2.97 -14.13
C SER A 48 -16.33 3.67 -12.96
N LYS A 49 -16.05 3.28 -11.71
CA LYS A 49 -16.60 3.91 -10.50
C LYS A 49 -15.77 5.08 -10.00
N GLY A 50 -14.57 5.26 -10.53
CA GLY A 50 -13.64 6.29 -10.09
C GLY A 50 -12.19 5.85 -10.20
N LEU A 51 -11.33 6.82 -10.52
CA LEU A 51 -9.89 6.61 -10.61
C LEU A 51 -9.16 7.06 -9.34
N ASN A 52 -9.84 7.81 -8.50
CA ASN A 52 -9.29 8.66 -7.47
C ASN A 52 -9.22 7.88 -6.15
N ILE A 53 -8.01 7.56 -5.68
CA ILE A 53 -7.79 6.76 -4.46
C ILE A 53 -6.91 7.54 -3.48
N LEU A 54 -7.32 7.64 -2.21
CA LEU A 54 -6.47 8.11 -1.14
C LEU A 54 -5.87 6.91 -0.40
N VAL A 55 -4.54 6.83 -0.35
CA VAL A 55 -3.81 5.82 0.43
C VAL A 55 -3.23 6.49 1.68
N ALA A 56 -3.77 6.15 2.84
CA ALA A 56 -3.30 6.66 4.13
C ALA A 56 -2.32 5.67 4.78
N CYS A 57 -1.05 6.04 4.84
CA CYS A 57 0.02 5.17 5.33
C CYS A 57 0.45 5.54 6.77
N GLY A 58 0.52 4.54 7.64
CA GLY A 58 1.15 4.65 8.96
C GLY A 58 2.66 4.38 8.94
N PRO A 59 3.37 4.52 10.08
CA PRO A 59 4.83 4.36 10.16
C PRO A 59 5.34 2.90 10.15
N GLY A 60 4.47 1.90 10.10
CA GLY A 60 4.81 0.48 10.25
C GLY A 60 4.52 -0.36 9.01
N ASN A 61 4.46 -1.68 9.18
CA ASN A 61 4.29 -2.65 8.08
C ASN A 61 3.07 -2.34 7.21
N ASN A 62 1.90 -2.09 7.81
CA ASN A 62 0.69 -1.71 7.08
C ASN A 62 0.86 -0.45 6.22
N GLY A 63 1.71 0.48 6.65
CA GLY A 63 2.06 1.64 5.85
C GLY A 63 2.86 1.26 4.61
N GLY A 64 3.83 0.36 4.76
CA GLY A 64 4.58 -0.24 3.66
C GLY A 64 3.68 -0.98 2.67
N ASP A 65 2.74 -1.81 3.17
CA ASP A 65 1.75 -2.50 2.33
C ASP A 65 0.92 -1.49 1.51
N GLY A 66 0.53 -0.37 2.15
CA GLY A 66 -0.16 0.74 1.48
C GLY A 66 0.68 1.40 0.39
N LEU A 67 1.97 1.64 0.63
CA LEU A 67 2.89 2.20 -0.38
C LEU A 67 3.02 1.26 -1.59
N VAL A 68 3.16 -0.04 -1.36
CA VAL A 68 3.17 -1.05 -2.43
C VAL A 68 1.85 -1.07 -3.18
N ALA A 69 0.72 -1.09 -2.46
CA ALA A 69 -0.61 -1.07 -3.06
C ALA A 69 -0.81 0.17 -3.94
N ALA A 70 -0.36 1.34 -3.48
CA ALA A 70 -0.43 2.59 -4.24
C ALA A 70 0.32 2.48 -5.58
N ARG A 71 1.52 1.86 -5.60
CA ARG A 71 2.28 1.63 -6.83
C ARG A 71 1.51 0.72 -7.80
N HIS A 72 0.97 -0.41 -7.33
CA HIS A 72 0.19 -1.30 -8.20
C HIS A 72 -1.10 -0.65 -8.71
N LEU A 73 -1.80 0.11 -7.87
CA LEU A 73 -3.00 0.85 -8.28
C LEU A 73 -2.69 1.85 -9.39
N ARG A 74 -1.53 2.52 -9.33
CA ARG A 74 -1.08 3.38 -10.43
C ARG A 74 -0.92 2.60 -11.74
N HIS A 75 -0.33 1.40 -11.70
CA HIS A 75 -0.20 0.53 -12.89
C HIS A 75 -1.55 0.04 -13.42
N TYR A 76 -2.57 -0.09 -12.56
CA TYR A 76 -3.93 -0.44 -12.99
C TYR A 76 -4.71 0.73 -13.61
N GLY A 77 -4.15 1.95 -13.62
CA GLY A 77 -4.79 3.13 -14.21
C GLY A 77 -5.49 4.04 -13.21
N TYR A 78 -5.38 3.78 -11.90
CA TYR A 78 -5.85 4.72 -10.89
C TYR A 78 -4.94 5.96 -10.77
N LYS A 79 -5.44 6.96 -10.06
CA LYS A 79 -4.77 8.20 -9.65
C LYS A 79 -4.64 8.22 -8.11
N PRO A 80 -3.83 7.32 -7.53
CA PRO A 80 -3.59 7.30 -6.10
C PRO A 80 -2.87 8.57 -5.62
N SER A 81 -3.33 9.12 -4.50
CA SER A 81 -2.65 10.14 -3.71
C SER A 81 -2.26 9.57 -2.35
N ILE A 82 -1.07 9.90 -1.85
CA ILE A 82 -0.54 9.29 -0.62
C ILE A 82 -0.56 10.31 0.51
N TYR A 83 -1.18 9.93 1.63
CA TYR A 83 -1.04 10.65 2.89
C TYR A 83 -0.15 9.83 3.83
N TYR A 84 1.08 10.28 4.07
CA TYR A 84 2.06 9.57 4.90
C TYR A 84 2.72 10.52 5.93
N PRO A 85 2.00 10.87 7.01
CA PRO A 85 2.39 11.95 7.93
C PRO A 85 3.56 11.59 8.83
N LYS A 86 3.69 10.32 9.23
CA LYS A 86 4.78 9.84 10.09
C LYS A 86 5.62 8.84 9.31
N ARG A 87 6.63 9.32 8.61
CA ARG A 87 7.53 8.47 7.82
C ARG A 87 8.54 7.77 8.72
N SER A 88 8.69 6.47 8.51
CA SER A 88 9.70 5.68 9.21
C SER A 88 11.10 5.94 8.69
N LYS A 89 12.11 5.78 9.56
CA LYS A 89 13.53 5.85 9.20
C LYS A 89 14.08 4.53 8.64
N ASN A 90 13.27 3.46 8.62
CA ASN A 90 13.67 2.18 8.06
C ASN A 90 13.84 2.28 6.54
N ASP A 91 14.99 1.81 6.06
CA ASP A 91 15.39 1.85 4.65
C ASP A 91 14.34 1.29 3.69
N LEU A 92 13.68 0.17 4.04
CA LEU A 92 12.66 -0.45 3.21
C LEU A 92 11.54 0.55 2.85
N TYR A 93 11.03 1.27 3.85
CA TYR A 93 9.95 2.24 3.63
C TYR A 93 10.42 3.48 2.87
N GLN A 94 11.68 3.87 3.03
CA GLN A 94 12.28 4.95 2.26
C GLN A 94 12.43 4.55 0.78
N ARG A 95 12.89 3.33 0.50
CA ARG A 95 12.95 2.77 -0.86
C ARG A 95 11.56 2.66 -1.50
N LEU A 96 10.54 2.22 -0.75
CA LEU A 96 9.16 2.19 -1.25
C LEU A 96 8.63 3.61 -1.55
N ALA A 97 8.87 4.57 -0.67
CA ALA A 97 8.49 5.96 -0.92
C ALA A 97 9.20 6.52 -2.16
N GLN A 98 10.48 6.18 -2.37
CA GLN A 98 11.24 6.59 -3.54
C GLN A 98 10.67 6.02 -4.84
N GLN A 99 10.27 4.74 -4.86
CA GLN A 99 9.62 4.13 -6.03
C GLN A 99 8.35 4.89 -6.47
N LEU A 100 7.59 5.40 -5.50
CA LEU A 100 6.36 6.17 -5.75
C LEU A 100 6.68 7.57 -6.28
N THR A 101 7.70 8.23 -5.74
CA THR A 101 8.20 9.51 -6.25
C THR A 101 8.66 9.40 -7.70
N THR A 102 9.44 8.36 -8.04
CA THR A 102 9.88 8.08 -9.42
C THR A 102 8.72 7.80 -10.37
N SER A 103 7.59 7.31 -9.83
CA SER A 103 6.35 7.09 -10.58
C SER A 103 5.44 8.32 -10.66
N TRP A 104 5.97 9.50 -10.27
CA TRP A 104 5.27 10.80 -10.26
C TRP A 104 4.00 10.81 -9.41
N MET A 105 4.00 10.08 -8.29
CA MET A 105 2.85 10.04 -7.38
C MET A 105 2.95 11.12 -6.30
N PRO A 106 1.89 11.94 -6.12
CA PRO A 106 1.92 13.02 -5.14
C PRO A 106 1.80 12.49 -3.70
N PHE A 107 2.73 12.92 -2.85
CA PHE A 107 2.58 12.84 -1.40
C PHE A 107 1.92 14.11 -0.89
N SER A 108 0.95 13.97 0.01
CA SER A 108 0.29 15.10 0.66
C SER A 108 0.62 15.13 2.15
N ASP A 109 0.83 16.34 2.66
CA ASP A 109 1.07 16.59 4.09
C ASP A 109 -0.23 16.73 4.90
N SER A 110 -1.39 16.69 4.23
CA SER A 110 -2.69 16.70 4.91
C SER A 110 -3.71 15.85 4.15
N ALA A 111 -4.47 15.04 4.89
CA ALA A 111 -5.53 14.21 4.30
C ALA A 111 -6.58 15.04 3.54
N SER A 112 -6.77 16.30 3.94
CA SER A 112 -7.69 17.26 3.30
C SER A 112 -7.12 17.93 2.03
N ARG A 113 -5.79 17.99 1.84
CA ARG A 113 -5.14 18.43 0.58
C ARG A 113 -4.79 17.27 -0.35
N ALA A 114 -4.88 16.03 0.10
CA ALA A 114 -4.87 14.86 -0.78
C ALA A 114 -6.17 14.74 -1.61
N ARG A 115 -6.88 15.86 -1.79
CA ARG A 115 -8.07 15.98 -2.62
C ARG A 115 -7.61 16.00 -4.07
N PHE A 116 -8.25 15.11 -4.80
CA PHE A 116 -8.09 14.86 -6.22
C PHE A 116 -8.03 16.18 -6.99
N GLU A 117 -6.82 16.57 -7.40
CA GLU A 117 -6.68 17.57 -8.45
C GLU A 117 -7.42 17.02 -9.67
N SER A 118 -8.48 17.72 -10.06
CA SER A 118 -9.15 17.47 -11.33
C SER A 118 -8.08 17.49 -12.42
N PRO A 119 -8.08 16.54 -13.37
CA PRO A 119 -7.15 16.60 -14.47
C PRO A 119 -7.28 17.97 -15.15
N SER A 120 -6.17 18.69 -15.24
CA SER A 120 -6.08 19.83 -16.15
C SER A 120 -6.51 19.35 -17.54
N PRO A 121 -7.41 20.06 -18.24
CA PRO A 121 -7.77 19.70 -19.59
C PRO A 121 -6.57 20.04 -20.49
N ARG A 122 -5.79 19.03 -20.87
CA ARG A 122 -4.94 19.04 -22.07
C ARG A 122 -4.92 17.65 -22.68
#